data_AF-A0A936RXH0-F1
#
_entry.id   AF-A0A936RXH0-F1
#
_cell.length_a   1.000
_cell.length_b   1.000
_cell.length_c   1.000
_cell.angle_alpha   90.00
_cell.angle_beta   90.00
_cell.angle_gamma   90.00
#
_symmetry.space_group_name_H-M   'P 1'
#
loop_
_entity.id
_entity.type
_entity.pdbx_description
1 polymer ?
#
loop_
_entity_poly.entity_id
_entity_poly.type
_entity_poly.pdbx_seq_one_letter_code
_entity_poly.pdbx_strand_id
1 'polypeptide(L)'
;MLFATASHAAPNQARCLSECTPRIGIVSAFGAEADILLAETQGKKTWTIAGQRFTSGKLRGNPVVIVLSGVGMVNAAMSTQRLIDHFRVERLILSGIAGGVNPAHHIGDVVVAERGAMPNEIYWHGDGSLPAACGQPGNIECLGLKLGRDAQGKPYPDYRIGATATGMFLRENYVLNAANARRANSASTSRPTPRCSP
;
A
#
# COMPACT_ATOMS: atom_id res chain seq x y z
N MET A 1 -51.60 -11.22 -1.82
CA MET A 1 -50.42 -10.65 -1.16
C MET A 1 -49.20 -11.45 -1.61
N LEU A 2 -48.39 -10.86 -2.50
CA LEU A 2 -47.17 -11.47 -3.04
C LEU A 2 -46.04 -11.21 -2.03
N PHE A 3 -45.60 -12.23 -1.30
CA PHE A 3 -44.41 -12.11 -0.46
C PHE A 3 -43.17 -12.27 -1.34
N ALA A 4 -42.60 -11.13 -1.77
CA ALA A 4 -41.26 -11.11 -2.32
C ALA A 4 -40.26 -11.39 -1.20
N THR A 5 -39.62 -12.55 -1.22
CA THR A 5 -38.47 -12.84 -0.37
C THR A 5 -37.29 -12.01 -0.88
N ALA A 6 -37.02 -10.89 -0.23
CA ALA A 6 -35.77 -10.18 -0.41
C ALA A 6 -34.64 -11.12 0.04
N SER A 7 -33.89 -11.63 -0.94
CA SER A 7 -32.67 -12.39 -0.70
C SER A 7 -31.71 -11.47 0.06
N HIS A 8 -31.45 -11.81 1.33
CA HIS A 8 -30.46 -11.12 2.14
C HIS A 8 -29.09 -11.41 1.53
N ALA A 9 -28.48 -10.42 0.89
CA ALA A 9 -27.06 -10.46 0.58
C ALA A 9 -26.30 -10.59 1.91
N ALA A 10 -25.60 -11.71 2.09
CA ALA A 10 -24.82 -11.97 3.29
C ALA A 10 -23.79 -10.85 3.51
N PRO A 11 -23.67 -10.29 4.73
CA PRO A 11 -22.66 -9.30 5.02
C PRO A 11 -21.30 -10.00 5.06
N ASN A 12 -20.31 -9.44 4.35
CA ASN A 12 -18.88 -9.77 4.47
C ASN A 12 -18.31 -10.92 3.58
N GLN A 13 -18.71 -11.02 2.32
CA GLN A 13 -17.81 -11.61 1.32
C GLN A 13 -16.91 -10.51 0.75
N ALA A 14 -15.58 -10.67 0.83
CA ALA A 14 -14.66 -9.86 0.05
C ALA A 14 -15.13 -9.92 -1.41
N ARG A 15 -15.60 -8.79 -1.94
CA ARG A 15 -16.24 -8.74 -3.26
C ARG A 15 -15.14 -8.69 -4.31
N CYS A 16 -14.56 -9.84 -4.66
CA CYS A 16 -13.58 -9.92 -5.74
C CYS A 16 -14.32 -10.09 -7.06
N LEU A 17 -14.06 -9.18 -8.01
CA LEU A 17 -14.71 -9.18 -9.31
C LEU A 17 -14.22 -10.29 -10.25
N SER A 18 -13.11 -10.97 -9.93
CA SER A 18 -12.56 -12.04 -10.77
C SER A 18 -12.23 -13.33 -10.01
N GLU A 19 -11.33 -13.30 -9.01
CA GLU A 19 -11.03 -14.50 -8.22
C GLU A 19 -10.81 -14.18 -6.73
N CYS A 20 -11.42 -14.99 -5.86
CA CYS A 20 -11.39 -14.77 -4.42
C CYS A 20 -10.42 -15.67 -3.63
N THR A 21 -9.53 -16.40 -4.28
CA THR A 21 -8.46 -17.13 -3.57
C THR A 21 -7.51 -16.12 -2.90
N PRO A 22 -7.24 -16.24 -1.59
CA PRO A 22 -6.20 -15.48 -0.90
C PRO A 22 -4.86 -15.52 -1.63
N ARG A 23 -4.22 -14.37 -1.83
CA ARG A 23 -2.94 -14.28 -2.53
C ARG A 23 -2.15 -13.02 -2.17
N ILE A 24 -0.87 -13.04 -2.53
CA ILE A 24 0.01 -11.87 -2.53
C ILE A 24 -0.19 -11.11 -3.84
N GLY A 25 -0.51 -9.83 -3.77
CA GLY A 25 -0.52 -8.91 -4.90
C GLY A 25 0.89 -8.35 -5.11
N ILE A 26 1.43 -8.46 -6.32
CA ILE A 26 2.72 -7.89 -6.70
C ILE A 26 2.50 -6.87 -7.80
N VAL A 27 2.87 -5.62 -7.53
CA VAL A 27 2.84 -4.52 -8.49
C VAL A 27 4.27 -4.23 -8.88
N SER A 28 4.61 -4.45 -10.15
CA SER A 28 5.92 -4.15 -10.71
C SER A 28 5.87 -2.85 -11.50
N ALA A 29 6.86 -1.97 -11.34
CA ALA A 29 6.93 -0.72 -12.09
C ALA A 29 7.55 -0.92 -13.49
N PHE A 30 8.59 -1.75 -13.59
CA PHE A 30 9.36 -1.94 -14.82
C PHE A 30 9.20 -3.34 -15.42
N GLY A 31 9.23 -3.41 -16.75
CA GLY A 31 9.00 -4.64 -17.52
C GLY A 31 10.02 -5.73 -17.21
N ALA A 32 11.31 -5.39 -17.21
CA ALA A 32 12.37 -6.37 -16.97
C ALA A 32 12.27 -7.02 -15.58
N GLU A 33 11.81 -6.29 -14.56
CA GLU A 33 11.55 -6.84 -13.22
C GLU A 33 10.33 -7.79 -13.24
N ALA A 34 9.25 -7.36 -13.90
CA ALA A 34 8.04 -8.16 -14.03
C ALA A 34 8.29 -9.46 -14.80
N ASP A 35 9.09 -9.41 -15.86
CA ASP A 35 9.39 -10.55 -16.72
C ASP A 35 10.08 -11.67 -15.95
N ILE A 36 10.99 -11.35 -15.04
CA ILE A 36 11.65 -12.33 -14.17
C ILE A 36 10.63 -13.01 -13.25
N LEU A 37 9.79 -12.22 -12.57
CA LEU A 37 8.75 -12.74 -11.69
C LEU A 37 7.74 -13.60 -12.45
N LEU A 38 7.33 -13.15 -13.63
CA LEU A 38 6.42 -13.87 -14.50
C LEU A 38 7.05 -15.16 -15.00
N ALA A 39 8.34 -15.18 -15.38
CA ALA A 39 9.04 -16.38 -15.83
C ALA A 39 9.03 -17.48 -14.76
N GLU A 40 9.32 -17.13 -13.51
CA GLU A 40 9.35 -18.05 -12.37
C GLU A 40 7.96 -18.49 -11.85
N THR A 41 6.90 -17.80 -12.26
CA THR A 41 5.54 -18.12 -11.81
C THR A 41 5.05 -19.41 -12.47
N GLN A 42 4.50 -20.34 -11.68
CA GLN A 42 3.95 -21.61 -12.16
C GLN A 42 2.42 -21.54 -12.24
N GLY A 43 1.83 -22.32 -13.16
CA GLY A 43 0.36 -22.40 -13.31
C GLY A 43 -0.28 -21.06 -13.65
N LYS A 44 0.34 -20.30 -14.56
CA LYS A 44 -0.06 -18.93 -14.91
C LYS A 44 -1.47 -18.89 -15.49
N LYS A 45 -2.28 -17.95 -15.02
CA LYS A 45 -3.56 -17.57 -15.62
C LYS A 45 -3.58 -16.06 -15.83
N THR A 46 -3.92 -15.65 -17.04
CA THR A 46 -3.89 -14.24 -17.44
C THR A 46 -5.28 -13.64 -17.46
N TRP A 47 -5.39 -12.40 -16.98
CA TRP A 47 -6.61 -11.60 -16.96
C TRP A 47 -6.32 -10.27 -17.64
N THR A 48 -7.23 -9.83 -18.51
CA THR A 48 -7.17 -8.49 -19.09
C THR A 48 -8.27 -7.66 -18.45
N ILE A 49 -7.89 -6.68 -17.64
CA ILE A 49 -8.81 -5.80 -16.91
C ILE A 49 -8.51 -4.37 -17.33
N ALA A 50 -9.49 -3.70 -17.94
CA ALA A 50 -9.34 -2.35 -18.49
C ALA A 50 -8.09 -2.20 -19.39
N GLY A 51 -7.82 -3.21 -20.23
CA GLY A 51 -6.66 -3.24 -21.13
C GLY A 51 -5.32 -3.61 -20.48
N GLN A 52 -5.27 -3.78 -19.16
CA GLN A 52 -4.05 -4.15 -18.42
C GLN A 52 -4.02 -5.64 -18.09
N ARG A 53 -2.83 -6.25 -18.20
CA ARG A 53 -2.62 -7.66 -17.94
C ARG A 53 -2.29 -7.92 -16.48
N PHE A 54 -3.05 -8.83 -15.87
CA PHE A 54 -2.80 -9.38 -14.54
C PHE A 54 -2.52 -10.87 -14.70
N THR A 55 -1.49 -11.39 -14.04
CA THR A 55 -1.13 -12.81 -14.12
C THR A 55 -1.20 -13.42 -12.73
N SER A 56 -2.16 -14.32 -12.50
CA SER A 56 -2.21 -15.14 -11.29
C SER A 56 -1.44 -16.45 -11.46
N GLY A 57 -0.96 -17.01 -10.36
CA GLY A 57 -0.23 -18.29 -10.37
C GLY A 57 0.40 -18.57 -9.01
N LYS A 58 1.44 -19.42 -9.01
CA LYS A 58 2.25 -19.70 -7.82
C LYS A 58 3.70 -19.27 -8.04
N LEU A 59 4.22 -18.38 -7.21
CA LEU A 59 5.62 -17.98 -7.20
C LEU A 59 6.28 -18.53 -5.94
N ARG A 60 7.31 -19.38 -6.09
CA ARG A 60 7.97 -20.09 -4.98
C ARG A 60 6.97 -20.78 -4.04
N GLY A 61 5.92 -21.39 -4.61
CA GLY A 61 4.84 -22.07 -3.89
C GLY A 61 3.72 -21.17 -3.34
N ASN A 62 3.89 -19.84 -3.33
CA ASN A 62 2.91 -18.90 -2.80
C ASN A 62 1.92 -18.46 -3.89
N PRO A 63 0.60 -18.42 -3.62
CA PRO A 63 -0.37 -17.83 -4.52
C PRO A 63 -0.07 -16.34 -4.73
N VAL A 64 0.11 -15.94 -5.99
CA VAL A 64 0.39 -14.56 -6.37
C VAL A 64 -0.55 -14.07 -7.46
N VAL A 65 -0.69 -12.76 -7.55
CA VAL A 65 -1.17 -12.06 -8.75
C VAL A 65 -0.22 -10.90 -9.04
N ILE A 66 0.34 -10.89 -10.24
CA ILE A 66 1.36 -9.94 -10.68
C ILE A 66 0.75 -9.00 -11.71
N VAL A 67 1.01 -7.71 -11.56
CA VAL A 67 0.62 -6.67 -12.52
C VAL A 67 1.79 -5.72 -12.77
N LEU A 68 2.02 -5.38 -14.04
CA LEU A 68 2.91 -4.29 -14.41
C LEU A 68 2.10 -2.98 -14.39
N SER A 69 2.45 -2.06 -13.50
CA SER A 69 1.78 -0.75 -13.43
C SER A 69 2.29 0.24 -14.48
N GLY A 70 3.49 0.02 -15.02
CA GLY A 70 4.23 1.05 -15.74
C GLY A 70 4.75 2.15 -14.81
N VAL A 71 5.23 3.24 -15.42
CA VAL A 71 5.88 4.35 -14.70
C VAL A 71 4.83 5.35 -14.19
N GLY A 72 5.01 5.82 -12.96
CA GLY A 72 4.25 6.92 -12.35
C GLY A 72 3.29 6.49 -11.24
N MET A 73 3.18 7.33 -10.22
CA MET A 73 2.39 7.05 -9.01
C MET A 73 0.90 6.85 -9.30
N VAL A 74 0.33 7.63 -10.22
CA VAL A 74 -1.08 7.50 -10.61
C VAL A 74 -1.36 6.13 -11.25
N ASN A 75 -0.45 5.65 -12.11
CA ASN A 75 -0.59 4.35 -12.75
C ASN A 75 -0.44 3.20 -11.73
N ALA A 76 0.51 3.31 -10.80
CA ALA A 76 0.67 2.37 -9.69
C ALA A 76 -0.58 2.33 -8.81
N ALA A 77 -1.15 3.48 -8.45
CA ALA A 77 -2.36 3.58 -7.65
C ALA A 77 -3.57 2.95 -8.36
N MET A 78 -3.81 3.30 -9.63
CA MET A 78 -4.91 2.74 -10.43
C MET A 78 -4.78 1.23 -10.63
N SER A 79 -3.56 0.74 -10.86
CA SER A 79 -3.28 -0.70 -11.00
C SER A 79 -3.52 -1.44 -9.71
N THR A 80 -3.10 -0.86 -8.58
CA THR A 80 -3.28 -1.43 -7.24
C THR A 80 -4.75 -1.48 -6.87
N GLN A 81 -5.51 -0.42 -7.15
CA GLN A 81 -6.95 -0.40 -6.89
C GLN A 81 -7.66 -1.51 -7.66
N ARG A 82 -7.41 -1.62 -8.97
CA ARG A 82 -7.95 -2.71 -9.80
C ARG A 82 -7.54 -4.09 -9.29
N LEU A 83 -6.30 -4.22 -8.82
CA LEU A 83 -5.81 -5.46 -8.23
C LEU A 83 -6.65 -5.87 -7.02
N ILE A 84 -6.92 -4.93 -6.12
CA ILE A 84 -7.70 -5.17 -4.89
C ILE A 84 -9.18 -5.41 -5.20
N ASP A 85 -9.75 -4.74 -6.20
CA ASP A 85 -11.14 -4.92 -6.62
C ASP A 85 -11.39 -6.30 -7.25
N HIS A 86 -10.45 -6.80 -8.04
CA HIS A 86 -10.62 -8.04 -8.79
C HIS A 86 -10.16 -9.29 -8.04
N PHE A 87 -9.22 -9.14 -7.11
CA PHE A 87 -8.53 -10.26 -6.47
C PHE A 87 -8.53 -10.12 -4.95
N ARG A 88 -8.68 -11.23 -4.22
CA ARG A 88 -8.50 -11.24 -2.75
C ARG A 88 -7.01 -11.11 -2.38
N VAL A 89 -6.53 -9.87 -2.26
CA VAL A 89 -5.15 -9.55 -1.87
C VAL A 89 -5.03 -9.46 -0.36
N GLU A 90 -4.20 -10.31 0.25
CA GLU A 90 -3.93 -10.28 1.71
C GLU A 90 -2.62 -9.58 2.06
N ARG A 91 -1.74 -9.41 1.06
CA ARG A 91 -0.45 -8.73 1.13
C ARG A 91 -0.17 -8.07 -0.20
N LEU A 92 0.34 -6.84 -0.17
CA LEU A 92 0.73 -6.10 -1.36
C LEU A 92 2.23 -5.85 -1.33
N ILE A 93 2.91 -6.14 -2.43
CA ILE A 93 4.33 -5.86 -2.65
C ILE A 93 4.43 -4.94 -3.86
N LEU A 94 5.12 -3.82 -3.70
CA LEU A 94 5.59 -3.00 -4.81
C LEU A 94 7.04 -3.38 -5.10
N SER A 95 7.34 -3.76 -6.33
CA SER A 95 8.70 -3.99 -6.82
C SER A 95 9.06 -2.91 -7.82
N GLY A 96 10.24 -2.32 -7.67
CA GLY A 96 10.74 -1.27 -8.54
C GLY A 96 12.20 -0.95 -8.28
N ILE A 97 12.80 -0.24 -9.22
CA ILE A 97 14.14 0.34 -9.08
C ILE A 97 14.09 1.70 -8.38
N ALA A 98 15.15 2.02 -7.64
CA ALA A 98 15.30 3.31 -6.98
C ALA A 98 16.71 3.89 -7.21
N GLY A 99 16.81 5.21 -7.24
CA GLY A 99 18.09 5.92 -7.16
C GLY A 99 18.56 6.04 -5.72
N GLY A 100 19.87 5.91 -5.49
CA GLY A 100 20.48 6.06 -4.17
C GLY A 100 21.03 7.46 -3.94
N VAL A 101 20.63 8.11 -2.85
CA VAL A 101 21.24 9.35 -2.36
C VAL A 101 22.08 9.14 -1.09
N ASN A 102 21.96 7.96 -0.48
CA ASN A 102 22.77 7.57 0.66
C ASN A 102 24.08 6.95 0.14
N PRO A 103 25.26 7.54 0.44
CA PRO A 103 26.54 7.05 -0.07
C PRO A 103 26.92 5.66 0.46
N ALA A 104 26.23 5.14 1.48
CA ALA A 104 26.42 3.78 1.96
C ALA A 104 25.76 2.70 1.08
N HIS A 105 24.91 3.09 0.12
CA HIS A 105 24.25 2.16 -0.80
C HIS A 105 24.98 2.09 -2.15
N HIS A 106 25.06 0.87 -2.69
CA HIS A 106 25.74 0.56 -3.93
C HIS A 106 24.74 0.11 -5.01
N ILE A 107 25.17 0.21 -6.28
CA ILE A 107 24.38 -0.30 -7.41
C ILE A 107 24.20 -1.81 -7.22
N GLY A 108 22.94 -2.26 -7.27
CA GLY A 108 22.55 -3.66 -7.09
C GLY A 108 22.07 -4.01 -5.68
N ASP A 109 22.18 -3.09 -4.72
CA ASP A 109 21.62 -3.30 -3.39
C ASP A 109 20.08 -3.41 -3.44
N VAL A 110 19.54 -4.36 -2.68
CA VAL A 110 18.09 -4.52 -2.49
C VAL A 110 17.70 -3.88 -1.16
N VAL A 111 16.79 -2.89 -1.24
CA VAL A 111 16.33 -2.14 -0.07
C VAL A 111 14.86 -2.42 0.17
N VAL A 112 14.51 -2.74 1.42
CA VAL A 112 13.12 -2.77 1.89
C VAL A 112 12.88 -1.50 2.70
N ALA A 113 12.15 -0.56 2.11
CA ALA A 113 11.87 0.71 2.77
C ALA A 113 11.05 0.48 4.04
N GLU A 114 11.50 1.04 5.17
CA GLU A 114 10.68 1.07 6.38
C GLU A 114 9.49 2.02 6.22
N ARG A 115 9.71 3.15 5.52
CA ARG A 115 8.73 4.21 5.24
C ARG A 115 9.00 4.78 3.86
N GLY A 116 7.93 5.23 3.20
CA GLY A 116 8.01 6.03 1.97
C GLY A 116 7.58 7.47 2.26
N ALA A 117 8.28 8.43 1.68
CA ALA A 117 7.84 9.80 1.57
C ALA A 117 7.69 10.10 0.08
N MET A 118 6.49 10.47 -0.34
CA MET A 118 6.24 10.93 -1.70
C MET A 118 5.73 12.37 -1.67
N PRO A 119 5.93 13.19 -2.72
CA PRO A 119 5.60 14.62 -2.70
C PRO A 119 4.12 14.92 -2.43
N ASN A 120 3.23 13.96 -2.68
CA ASN A 120 1.80 14.00 -2.38
C ASN A 120 1.44 13.33 -1.03
N GLU A 121 2.41 12.74 -0.34
CA GLU A 121 2.28 12.14 1.00
C GLU A 121 3.00 12.90 2.10
N ILE A 122 3.34 14.15 1.83
CA ILE A 122 3.84 15.10 2.82
C ILE A 122 2.76 16.13 3.13
N TYR A 123 2.73 16.60 4.37
CA TYR A 123 1.99 17.80 4.75
C TYR A 123 2.98 18.96 4.75
N TRP A 124 2.69 20.02 4.00
CA TRP A 124 3.56 21.19 3.99
C TRP A 124 3.05 22.26 4.96
N HIS A 125 3.94 22.75 5.81
CA HIS A 125 3.72 23.85 6.74
C HIS A 125 4.90 24.82 6.64
N GLY A 126 4.67 25.98 6.02
CA GLY A 126 5.71 26.80 5.40
C GLY A 126 6.81 27.38 6.29
N ASP A 127 6.73 27.24 7.61
CA ASP A 127 7.71 27.76 8.58
C ASP A 127 8.48 26.66 9.34
N GLY A 128 8.22 25.38 9.06
CA GLY A 128 8.88 24.26 9.75
C GLY A 128 8.36 23.99 11.18
N SER A 129 7.36 24.73 11.65
CA SER A 129 6.67 24.43 12.91
C SER A 129 5.65 23.29 12.72
N LEU A 130 5.21 22.65 13.81
CA LEU A 130 4.26 21.55 13.70
C LEU A 130 2.91 22.05 13.16
N PRO A 131 2.37 21.42 12.10
CA PRO A 131 1.11 21.87 11.53
C PRO A 131 -0.05 21.67 12.51
N ALA A 132 -0.92 22.67 12.60
CA ALA A 132 -2.04 22.70 13.54
C ALA A 132 -3.39 22.89 12.82
N ALA A 133 -3.59 22.26 11.66
CA ALA A 133 -4.79 22.42 10.85
C ALA A 133 -6.09 22.12 11.60
N CYS A 134 -6.01 21.27 12.64
CA CYS A 134 -7.15 20.89 13.48
C CYS A 134 -7.01 21.44 14.92
N GLY A 135 -6.41 22.62 15.07
CA GLY A 135 -6.43 23.43 16.29
C GLY A 135 -5.32 23.16 17.30
N GLN A 136 -4.67 22.00 17.27
CA GLN A 136 -3.55 21.66 18.15
C GLN A 136 -2.27 21.36 17.34
N PRO A 137 -1.07 21.76 17.80
CA PRO A 137 0.18 21.45 17.12
C PRO A 137 0.35 19.95 16.87
N GLY A 138 0.57 19.59 15.61
CA GLY A 138 0.70 18.21 15.14
C GLY A 138 -0.63 17.49 14.88
N ASN A 139 -1.78 18.15 15.05
CA ASN A 139 -3.09 17.59 14.77
C ASN A 139 -3.59 18.01 13.38
N ILE A 140 -3.68 17.02 12.48
CA ILE A 140 -4.24 17.15 11.12
C ILE A 140 -5.37 16.14 10.83
N GLU A 141 -5.95 15.54 11.88
CA GLU A 141 -6.90 14.42 11.75
C GLU A 141 -8.24 14.80 11.13
N CYS A 142 -8.67 16.05 11.26
CA CYS A 142 -9.86 16.59 10.59
C CYS A 142 -9.76 16.53 9.05
N LEU A 143 -8.56 16.36 8.49
CA LEU A 143 -8.33 16.14 7.05
C LEU A 143 -8.31 14.66 6.67
N GLY A 144 -8.54 13.75 7.62
CA GLY A 144 -8.37 12.30 7.45
C GLY A 144 -6.90 11.87 7.39
N LEU A 145 -5.98 12.73 7.86
CA LEU A 145 -4.54 12.52 7.79
C LEU A 145 -3.94 12.43 9.20
N LYS A 146 -2.78 11.79 9.32
CA LYS A 146 -1.97 11.77 10.54
C LYS A 146 -0.53 12.07 10.20
N LEU A 147 0.18 12.73 11.11
CA LEU A 147 1.64 12.86 10.98
C LEU A 147 2.32 11.55 11.36
N GLY A 148 3.37 11.20 10.63
CA GLY A 148 4.24 10.09 10.98
C GLY A 148 4.92 10.35 12.32
N ARG A 149 5.03 9.31 13.15
CA ARG A 149 5.62 9.36 14.48
C ARG A 149 6.73 8.33 14.64
N ASP A 150 7.69 8.64 15.51
CA ASP A 150 8.72 7.71 15.95
C ASP A 150 8.17 6.65 16.91
N ALA A 151 9.04 5.76 17.39
CA ALA A 151 8.65 4.68 18.31
C ALA A 151 8.14 5.19 19.67
N GLN A 152 8.42 6.44 20.02
CA GLN A 152 8.01 7.11 21.25
C GLN A 152 6.72 7.92 21.05
N GLY A 153 6.16 7.92 19.84
CA GLY A 153 4.94 8.65 19.51
C GLY A 153 5.16 10.13 19.22
N LYS A 154 6.40 10.61 19.12
CA LYS A 154 6.70 12.00 18.75
C LYS A 154 6.63 12.16 17.23
N PRO A 155 6.01 13.24 16.70
CA PRO A 155 6.02 13.49 15.26
C PRO A 155 7.45 13.62 14.73
N TYR A 156 7.70 13.13 13.52
CA TYR A 156 8.97 13.43 12.84
C TYR A 156 9.15 14.94 12.68
N PRO A 157 10.40 15.42 12.77
CA PRO A 157 10.69 16.79 12.37
C PRO A 157 10.36 16.99 10.89
N ASP A 158 10.29 18.25 10.48
CA ASP A 158 10.21 18.58 9.07
C ASP A 158 11.45 18.02 8.32
N TYR A 159 11.27 17.66 7.06
CA TYR A 159 12.41 17.33 6.21
C TYR A 159 13.33 18.54 6.12
N ARG A 160 14.65 18.30 6.16
CA ARG A 160 15.65 19.38 6.15
C ARG A 160 16.63 19.19 5.02
N ILE A 161 16.97 20.29 4.35
CA ILE A 161 18.06 20.33 3.37
C ILE A 161 19.21 21.10 4.03
N GLY A 162 20.20 20.36 4.51
CA GLY A 162 21.24 20.91 5.38
C GLY A 162 20.65 21.51 6.65
N ALA A 163 20.94 22.77 6.92
CA ALA A 163 20.40 23.50 8.07
C ALA A 163 19.01 24.10 7.83
N THR A 164 18.45 23.99 6.61
CA THR A 164 17.21 24.67 6.23
C THR A 164 15.99 23.78 6.46
N ALA A 165 15.02 24.30 7.22
CA ALA A 165 13.69 23.71 7.36
C ALA A 165 12.95 23.80 6.02
N THR A 166 12.37 22.70 5.52
CA THR A 166 11.55 22.74 4.31
C THR A 166 10.06 22.86 4.63
N GLY A 167 9.67 22.66 5.89
CA GLY A 167 8.26 22.62 6.28
C GLY A 167 7.53 21.37 5.81
N MET A 168 8.23 20.36 5.28
CA MET A 168 7.61 19.13 4.77
C MET A 168 7.57 18.09 5.88
N PHE A 169 6.38 17.81 6.40
CA PHE A 169 6.16 16.80 7.43
C PHE A 169 5.71 15.48 6.82
N LEU A 170 6.33 14.39 7.27
CA LEU A 170 5.95 13.04 6.85
C LEU A 170 4.54 12.72 7.36
N ARG A 171 3.66 12.21 6.48
CA ARG A 171 2.38 11.64 6.91
C ARG A 171 2.57 10.19 7.38
N GLU A 172 1.68 9.74 8.25
CA GLU A 172 1.60 8.35 8.63
C GLU A 172 1.16 7.54 7.41
N ASN A 173 2.09 6.78 6.87
CA ASN A 173 1.86 5.81 5.81
C ASN A 173 2.21 4.43 6.35
N TYR A 174 1.31 3.47 6.14
CA TYR A 174 1.55 2.10 6.60
C TYR A 174 2.32 1.32 5.54
N VAL A 175 3.65 1.29 5.66
CA VAL A 175 4.51 0.41 4.86
C VAL A 175 4.86 -0.82 5.70
N LEU A 176 4.56 -2.00 5.15
CA LEU A 176 5.00 -3.26 5.74
C LEU A 176 6.46 -3.50 5.38
N ASN A 177 7.28 -3.70 6.39
CA ASN A 177 8.71 -3.99 6.31
C ASN A 177 9.06 -5.21 7.15
N ALA A 178 10.34 -5.62 7.13
CA ALA A 178 10.80 -6.82 7.83
C ALA A 178 10.52 -6.79 9.36
N ALA A 179 10.52 -5.60 9.99
CA ALA A 179 10.30 -5.45 11.42
C ALA A 179 8.81 -5.51 11.82
N ASN A 180 7.89 -5.01 10.99
CA ASN A 180 6.46 -4.94 11.32
C ASN A 180 5.58 -6.00 10.61
N ALA A 181 6.13 -6.77 9.66
CA ALA A 181 5.39 -7.78 8.89
C ALA A 181 4.72 -8.87 9.75
N ARG A 182 5.30 -9.26 10.89
CA ARG A 182 4.72 -10.27 11.80
C ARG A 182 3.52 -9.76 12.60
N ARG A 183 3.48 -8.45 12.92
CA ARG A 183 2.39 -7.83 13.69
C ARG A 183 1.12 -7.62 12.86
N ALA A 184 1.25 -7.53 11.54
CA ALA A 184 0.10 -7.46 10.63
C ALA A 184 -0.76 -8.74 10.67
N ASN A 185 -0.17 -9.90 10.99
CA ASN A 185 -0.94 -11.15 11.17
C ASN A 185 -1.75 -11.18 12.46
N SER A 186 -1.31 -10.49 13.52
CA SER A 186 -2.04 -10.41 14.79
C SER A 186 -3.06 -9.27 14.84
N ALA A 187 -2.91 -8.23 14.02
CA ALA A 187 -3.87 -7.11 13.94
C ALA A 187 -5.14 -7.45 13.14
N SER A 188 -5.10 -8.51 12.31
CA SER A 188 -6.27 -9.03 11.59
C SER A 188 -7.31 -9.67 12.50
N THR A 189 -6.94 -10.08 13.72
CA THR A 189 -7.84 -10.74 14.67
C THR A 189 -8.37 -9.80 15.75
N SER A 190 -7.94 -8.53 15.76
CA SER A 190 -8.26 -7.58 16.83
C SER A 190 -8.96 -6.28 16.39
N ARG A 191 -9.37 -6.13 15.11
CA ARG A 191 -10.31 -5.05 14.78
C ARG A 191 -11.68 -5.43 15.33
N PRO A 192 -12.27 -4.66 16.26
CA PRO A 192 -13.64 -4.89 16.67
C PRO A 192 -14.52 -4.72 15.44
N THR A 193 -15.25 -5.77 15.08
CA THR A 193 -16.39 -5.65 14.17
C THR A 193 -17.35 -4.62 14.80
N PRO A 194 -17.74 -3.55 14.10
CA PRO A 194 -18.78 -2.67 14.61
C PRO A 194 -20.06 -3.51 14.75
N ARG A 195 -20.45 -3.78 15.99
CA ARG A 195 -21.75 -4.35 16.32
C ARG A 195 -22.77 -3.24 16.07
N CYS A 196 -23.64 -3.44 15.09
CA CYS A 196 -24.91 -2.74 15.06
C CYS A 196 -25.97 -3.69 15.61
N SER A 197 -26.66 -3.26 16.65
CA SER A 197 -27.84 -3.88 17.25
C SER A 197 -29.04 -2.94 17.07
N PRO A 198 -30.25 -3.48 17.24
CA PRO A 198 -31.00 -4.32 16.30
C PRO A 198 -31.64 -3.52 15.14
#